data_AF-L7LC16-F1
#
_entry.id   AF-L7LC16-F1
#
_cell.length_a   1.000
_cell.length_b   1.000
_cell.length_c   1.000
_cell.angle_alpha   90.00
_cell.angle_beta   90.00
_cell.angle_gamma   90.00
#
_symmetry.space_group_name_H-M   'P 1'
#
loop_
_entity.id
_entity.type
_entity.pdbx_description
1 polymer ?
#
loop_
_entity_poly.entity_id
_entity_poly.type
_entity_poly.pdbx_seq_one_letter_code
_entity_poly.pdbx_strand_id
1 'polypeptide(L)'
;MRGAGLPAGLLDDLTIAERTLLTRASRWFLEHRPQPLPIAAEVRRYHVVEQLTPLIAQWARPTIAGEIDRTAAAFIARGTGPVLAREVATAPYRLHLLDIADLAEIADRDPGEVGDLAFAVLEHFGIDQLLGAVSTLPRIDRWHLLARLALRDDLHFLVRSLTLAILRLSEPGEDAQMQITDWESARSTTLSRVRATVEGAMAAAEPGLAGLTVAVRALRSVV
;
A
#
# COMPACT_ATOMS: atom_id res chain seq x y z
N MET A 1 6.32 -14.93 19.02
CA MET A 1 5.14 -15.70 18.54
C MET A 1 5.09 -17.15 19.04
N ARG A 2 6.17 -17.95 18.96
CA ARG A 2 6.18 -19.31 19.53
C ARG A 2 6.34 -19.24 21.06
N GLY A 3 5.27 -19.56 21.79
CA GLY A 3 5.27 -19.58 23.26
C GLY A 3 3.98 -19.09 23.93
N ALA A 4 3.06 -18.45 23.19
CA ALA A 4 1.89 -17.75 23.75
C ALA A 4 0.62 -18.61 23.90
N GLY A 5 0.68 -19.94 23.74
CA GLY A 5 -0.50 -20.81 23.86
C GLY A 5 -1.63 -20.51 22.86
N LEU A 6 -1.34 -19.83 21.75
CA LEU A 6 -2.34 -19.43 20.76
C LEU A 6 -2.88 -20.65 19.99
N PRO A 7 -4.16 -20.62 19.56
CA PRO A 7 -4.72 -21.66 18.68
C PRO A 7 -3.88 -21.87 17.43
N ALA A 8 -3.74 -23.13 16.97
CA ALA A 8 -2.90 -23.49 15.84
C ALA A 8 -3.25 -22.70 14.56
N GLY A 9 -4.53 -22.60 14.20
CA GLY A 9 -4.96 -21.82 13.03
C GLY A 9 -4.66 -20.32 13.13
N LEU A 10 -4.60 -19.75 14.34
CA LEU A 10 -4.18 -18.36 14.53
C LEU A 10 -2.67 -18.21 14.35
N LEU A 11 -1.86 -19.15 14.86
CA LEU A 11 -0.41 -19.15 14.61
C LEU A 11 -0.09 -19.27 13.12
N ASP A 12 -0.84 -20.10 12.39
CA ASP A 12 -0.69 -20.26 10.95
C ASP A 12 -0.97 -18.94 10.20
N ASP A 13 -2.08 -18.26 10.52
CA ASP A 13 -2.42 -16.98 9.89
C ASP A 13 -1.38 -15.89 10.17
N LEU A 14 -0.88 -15.80 11.41
CA LEU A 14 0.18 -14.86 11.77
C LEU A 14 1.48 -15.17 11.01
N THR A 15 1.83 -16.46 10.88
CA THR A 15 3.01 -16.91 10.12
C THR A 15 2.86 -16.59 8.63
N ILE A 16 1.65 -16.74 8.07
CA ILE A 16 1.35 -16.37 6.68
C ILE A 16 1.50 -14.86 6.50
N ALA A 17 1.01 -14.04 7.43
CA ALA A 17 1.15 -12.59 7.37
C ALA A 17 2.62 -12.15 7.37
N GLU A 18 3.42 -12.70 8.28
CA GLU A 18 4.87 -12.45 8.37
C GLU A 18 5.59 -12.85 7.07
N ARG A 19 5.39 -14.07 6.60
CA ARG A 19 6.00 -14.56 5.34
C ARG A 19 5.58 -13.73 4.14
N THR A 20 4.33 -13.29 4.11
CA THR A 20 3.81 -12.43 3.05
C THR A 20 4.52 -11.09 3.05
N LEU A 21 4.71 -10.47 4.22
CA LEU A 21 5.45 -9.22 4.35
C LEU A 21 6.91 -9.38 3.90
N LEU A 22 7.60 -10.41 4.40
CA LEU A 22 9.00 -10.69 4.03
C LEU A 22 9.16 -10.95 2.52
N THR A 23 8.24 -11.70 1.91
CA THR A 23 8.26 -11.98 0.48
C THR A 23 8.10 -10.70 -0.34
N ARG A 24 7.14 -9.84 0.06
CA ARG A 24 6.90 -8.56 -0.64
C ARG A 24 8.07 -7.58 -0.46
N ALA A 25 8.60 -7.46 0.76
CA ALA A 25 9.76 -6.61 1.03
C ALA A 25 11.00 -7.09 0.24
N SER A 26 11.26 -8.41 0.22
CA SER A 26 12.37 -8.97 -0.56
C SER A 26 12.24 -8.69 -2.05
N ARG A 27 11.02 -8.84 -2.61
CA ARG A 27 10.74 -8.49 -4.00
C ARG A 27 10.96 -7.01 -4.26
N TRP A 28 10.46 -6.15 -3.38
CA TRP A 28 10.67 -4.71 -3.49
C TRP A 28 12.16 -4.35 -3.56
N PHE A 29 13.00 -4.93 -2.69
CA PHE A 29 14.46 -4.74 -2.73
C PHE A 29 15.09 -5.21 -4.03
N LEU A 30 14.67 -6.36 -4.56
CA LEU A 30 15.20 -6.90 -5.82
C LEU A 30 14.82 -6.05 -7.03
N GLU A 31 13.67 -5.37 -6.97
CA GLU A 31 13.17 -4.52 -8.06
C GLU A 31 13.73 -3.10 -8.03
N HIS A 32 13.94 -2.54 -6.84
CA HIS A 32 14.24 -1.11 -6.68
C HIS A 32 15.71 -0.83 -6.40
N ARG A 33 16.52 -1.84 -6.06
CA ARG A 33 17.93 -1.65 -5.65
C ARG A 33 18.92 -2.29 -6.61
N PRO A 34 20.10 -1.67 -6.80
CA PRO A 34 21.14 -2.19 -7.68
C PRO A 34 21.65 -3.57 -7.20
N GLN A 35 22.01 -4.42 -8.16
CA GLN A 35 22.58 -5.74 -7.90
C GLN A 35 24.09 -5.76 -8.17
N PRO A 36 24.90 -6.43 -7.34
CA PRO A 36 24.51 -7.19 -6.14
C PRO A 36 24.07 -6.28 -4.98
N LEU A 37 23.04 -6.70 -4.24
CA LEU A 37 22.45 -5.92 -3.16
C LEU A 37 23.47 -5.65 -2.02
N PRO A 38 23.83 -4.39 -1.73
CA PRO A 38 24.77 -4.07 -0.65
C PRO A 38 24.06 -4.10 0.71
N ILE A 39 23.79 -5.30 1.25
CA ILE A 39 22.92 -5.56 2.41
C ILE A 39 23.15 -4.56 3.56
N ALA A 40 24.41 -4.35 3.98
CA ALA A 40 24.71 -3.46 5.11
C ALA A 40 24.37 -1.98 4.84
N ALA A 41 24.49 -1.53 3.59
CA ALA A 41 24.10 -0.17 3.20
C ALA A 41 22.58 -0.03 3.15
N GLU A 42 21.87 -1.03 2.63
CA GLU A 42 20.41 -1.04 2.54
C GLU A 42 19.75 -1.10 3.93
N VAL A 43 20.29 -1.90 4.86
CA VAL A 43 19.84 -1.91 6.26
C VAL A 43 19.97 -0.53 6.90
N ARG A 44 21.08 0.18 6.67
CA ARG A 44 21.27 1.55 7.19
C ARG A 44 20.30 2.53 6.56
N ARG A 45 20.14 2.46 5.23
CA ARG A 45 19.25 3.34 4.46
C ARG A 45 17.81 3.24 4.93
N TYR A 46 17.28 2.02 5.08
CA TYR A 46 15.87 1.80 5.45
C TYR A 46 15.63 1.69 6.96
N HIS A 47 16.61 1.98 7.81
CA HIS A 47 16.39 2.07 9.25
C HIS A 47 15.31 3.12 9.60
N VAL A 48 15.16 4.15 8.76
CA VAL A 48 14.08 5.16 8.86
C VAL A 48 12.67 4.54 8.90
N VAL A 49 12.46 3.34 8.34
CA VAL A 49 11.16 2.64 8.40
C VAL A 49 10.71 2.40 9.86
N GLU A 50 11.63 2.13 10.77
CA GLU A 50 11.29 1.98 12.20
C GLU A 50 10.78 3.29 12.81
N GLN A 51 11.37 4.42 12.40
CA GLN A 51 10.99 5.76 12.86
C GLN A 51 9.65 6.22 12.27
N LEU A 52 9.34 5.83 11.02
CA LEU A 52 8.09 6.19 10.34
C LEU A 52 6.92 5.27 10.69
N THR A 53 7.18 4.04 11.16
CA THR A 53 6.12 3.05 11.48
C THR A 53 5.05 3.61 12.44
N PRO A 54 5.37 4.33 13.53
CA PRO A 54 4.36 4.91 14.41
C PRO A 54 3.48 5.97 13.73
N LEU A 55 3.98 6.65 12.70
CA LEU A 55 3.26 7.73 12.01
C LEU A 55 2.15 7.20 11.09
N ILE A 56 2.17 5.91 10.73
CA ILE A 56 1.08 5.27 9.97
C ILE A 56 -0.28 5.51 10.65
N ALA A 57 -0.34 5.46 11.98
CA ALA A 57 -1.58 5.69 12.71
C ALA A 57 -2.14 7.11 12.53
N GLN A 58 -1.28 8.08 12.22
CA GLN A 58 -1.66 9.49 11.99
C GLN A 58 -2.03 9.71 10.53
N TRP A 59 -1.34 9.06 9.60
CA TRP A 59 -1.61 9.19 8.17
C TRP A 59 -2.79 8.35 7.69
N ALA A 60 -3.11 7.27 8.38
CA ALA A 60 -4.21 6.37 8.06
C ALA A 60 -5.51 7.15 7.93
N ARG A 61 -5.93 7.35 6.68
CA ARG A 61 -7.20 7.96 6.32
C ARG A 61 -8.37 7.05 6.73
N PRO A 62 -9.61 7.56 6.86
CA PRO A 62 -10.72 6.82 7.49
C PRO A 62 -10.95 5.39 6.97
N THR A 63 -10.79 5.14 5.67
CA THR A 63 -10.95 3.80 5.08
C THR A 63 -9.84 2.87 5.57
N ILE A 64 -8.60 3.33 5.49
CA ILE A 64 -7.41 2.58 5.91
C ILE A 64 -7.45 2.33 7.42
N ALA A 65 -7.75 3.36 8.22
CA ALA A 65 -7.88 3.24 9.66
C ALA A 65 -8.95 2.19 10.05
N GLY A 66 -10.11 2.24 9.39
CA GLY A 66 -11.19 1.27 9.59
C GLY A 66 -10.81 -0.16 9.20
N GLU A 67 -10.01 -0.35 8.14
CA GLU A 67 -9.44 -1.65 7.76
C GLU A 67 -8.49 -2.20 8.83
N ILE A 68 -7.58 -1.37 9.33
CA ILE A 68 -6.64 -1.78 10.37
C ILE A 68 -7.42 -2.11 11.67
N ASP A 69 -8.42 -1.32 12.04
CA ASP A 69 -9.24 -1.54 13.23
C ASP A 69 -10.03 -2.87 13.13
N ARG A 70 -10.71 -3.09 12.00
CA ARG A 70 -11.48 -4.31 11.75
C ARG A 70 -10.58 -5.55 11.72
N THR A 71 -9.44 -5.49 11.05
CA THR A 71 -8.48 -6.60 11.02
C THR A 71 -7.92 -6.89 12.41
N ALA A 72 -7.53 -5.86 13.16
CA ALA A 72 -7.07 -6.04 14.54
C ALA A 72 -8.15 -6.66 15.43
N ALA A 73 -9.40 -6.19 15.35
CA ALA A 73 -10.53 -6.74 16.10
C ALA A 73 -10.76 -8.23 15.77
N ALA A 74 -10.65 -8.62 14.51
CA ALA A 74 -10.78 -10.03 14.10
C ALA A 74 -9.70 -10.93 14.71
N PHE A 75 -8.45 -10.45 14.80
CA PHE A 75 -7.37 -11.17 15.48
C PHE A 75 -7.59 -11.23 16.99
N ILE A 76 -8.03 -10.14 17.63
CA ILE A 76 -8.33 -10.11 19.07
C ILE A 76 -9.44 -11.11 19.41
N ALA A 77 -10.52 -11.14 18.63
CA ALA A 77 -11.64 -12.07 18.82
C ALA A 77 -11.21 -13.55 18.76
N ARG A 78 -10.09 -13.86 18.12
CA ARG A 78 -9.52 -15.20 18.01
C ARG A 78 -8.50 -15.54 19.11
N GLY A 79 -8.27 -14.63 20.06
CA GLY A 79 -7.42 -14.85 21.23
C GLY A 79 -6.03 -14.23 21.17
N THR A 80 -5.76 -13.36 20.20
CA THR A 80 -4.49 -12.60 20.14
C THR A 80 -4.53 -11.38 21.06
N GLY A 81 -3.39 -10.97 21.62
CA GLY A 81 -3.29 -9.71 22.35
C GLY A 81 -3.42 -8.48 21.42
N PRO A 82 -3.90 -7.33 21.94
CA PRO A 82 -4.20 -6.15 21.12
C PRO A 82 -2.97 -5.57 20.41
N VAL A 83 -1.79 -5.64 21.04
CA VAL A 83 -0.53 -5.16 20.44
C VAL A 83 -0.21 -5.96 19.17
N LEU A 84 -0.14 -7.29 19.28
CA LEU A 84 0.17 -8.16 18.14
C LEU A 84 -0.91 -8.08 17.05
N ALA A 85 -2.18 -7.96 17.44
CA ALA A 85 -3.27 -7.79 16.48
C ALA A 85 -3.12 -6.49 15.68
N ARG A 86 -2.74 -5.38 16.34
CA ARG A 86 -2.49 -4.10 15.66
C ARG A 86 -1.25 -4.16 14.77
N GLU A 87 -0.16 -4.76 15.24
CA GLU A 87 1.07 -4.94 14.45
C GLU A 87 0.81 -5.69 13.14
N VAL A 88 0.04 -6.78 13.20
CA VAL A 88 -0.30 -7.60 12.04
C VAL A 88 -1.25 -6.85 11.10
N ALA A 89 -2.22 -6.13 11.64
CA ALA A 89 -3.15 -5.33 10.85
C ALA A 89 -2.45 -4.16 10.12
N THR A 90 -1.44 -3.56 10.75
CA THR A 90 -0.64 -2.47 10.16
C THR A 90 0.45 -2.98 9.22
N ALA A 91 0.84 -4.25 9.31
CA ALA A 91 1.96 -4.83 8.56
C ALA A 91 1.92 -4.59 7.03
N PRO A 92 0.78 -4.72 6.32
CA PRO A 92 0.73 -4.46 4.88
C PRO A 92 1.13 -3.03 4.52
N TYR A 93 0.76 -2.07 5.36
CA TYR A 93 1.00 -0.64 5.14
C TYR A 93 2.48 -0.26 5.37
N ARG A 94 3.22 -1.03 6.17
CA ARG A 94 4.66 -0.81 6.40
C ARG A 94 5.49 -0.98 5.13
N LEU A 95 5.00 -1.69 4.11
CA LEU A 95 5.69 -1.77 2.82
C LEU A 95 5.77 -0.43 2.11
N HIS A 96 4.75 0.43 2.25
CA HIS A 96 4.76 1.77 1.65
C HIS A 96 5.87 2.65 2.24
N LEU A 97 6.35 2.36 3.45
CA LEU A 97 7.43 3.12 4.08
C LEU A 97 8.76 3.00 3.32
N LEU A 98 8.98 1.89 2.59
CA LEU A 98 10.14 1.73 1.72
C LEU A 98 10.09 2.72 0.56
N ASP A 99 8.92 2.85 -0.07
CA ASP A 99 8.69 3.81 -1.14
C ASP A 99 8.77 5.25 -0.63
N ILE A 100 8.15 5.54 0.53
CA ILE A 100 8.18 6.87 1.17
C ILE A 100 9.62 7.31 1.46
N ALA A 101 10.46 6.42 2.00
CA ALA A 101 11.87 6.72 2.26
C ALA A 101 12.61 7.12 0.96
N ASP A 102 12.41 6.37 -0.12
CA ASP A 102 13.03 6.70 -1.41
C ASP A 102 12.44 7.97 -2.04
N LEU A 103 11.13 8.19 -1.93
CA LEU A 103 10.47 9.37 -2.48
C LEU A 103 10.87 10.65 -1.75
N ALA A 104 11.02 10.60 -0.43
CA ALA A 104 11.50 11.72 0.38
C ALA A 104 12.89 12.19 -0.09
N GLU A 105 13.81 11.26 -0.35
CA GLU A 105 15.11 11.61 -0.90
C GLU A 105 15.04 12.13 -2.34
N ILE A 106 14.22 11.52 -3.21
CA ILE A 106 14.10 11.93 -4.62
C ILE A 106 13.47 13.33 -4.75
N ALA A 107 12.50 13.64 -3.91
CA ALA A 107 11.78 14.90 -3.92
C ALA A 107 12.42 15.98 -3.04
N ASP A 108 13.46 15.63 -2.27
CA ASP A 108 14.08 16.48 -1.24
C ASP A 108 13.02 17.03 -0.25
N ARG A 109 12.24 16.12 0.33
CA ARG A 109 11.11 16.41 1.23
C ARG A 109 11.23 15.67 2.55
N ASP A 110 10.55 16.19 3.56
CA ASP A 110 10.40 15.50 4.84
C ASP A 110 9.66 14.15 4.63
N PRO A 111 10.18 13.02 5.13
CA PRO A 111 9.51 11.72 4.99
C PRO A 111 8.11 11.68 5.61
N GLY A 112 7.83 12.54 6.60
CA GLY A 112 6.51 12.65 7.20
C GLY A 112 5.49 13.34 6.30
N GLU A 113 5.89 14.41 5.60
CA GLU A 113 5.08 15.04 4.55
C GLU A 113 4.78 14.06 3.41
N VAL A 114 5.82 13.34 2.94
CA VAL A 114 5.65 12.34 1.88
C VAL A 114 4.77 11.17 2.34
N GLY A 115 4.89 10.76 3.60
CA GLY A 115 4.06 9.71 4.19
C GLY A 115 2.59 10.12 4.25
N ASP A 116 2.30 11.34 4.70
CA ASP A 116 0.93 11.85 4.76
C ASP A 116 0.29 11.91 3.36
N LEU A 117 1.02 12.44 2.37
CA LEU A 117 0.56 12.47 0.99
C LEU A 117 0.38 11.07 0.40
N ALA A 118 1.32 10.14 0.61
CA ALA A 118 1.23 8.79 0.06
C ALA A 118 -0.03 8.05 0.55
N PHE A 119 -0.40 8.22 1.82
CA PHE A 119 -1.63 7.66 2.37
C PHE A 119 -2.90 8.39 1.89
N ALA A 120 -2.82 9.71 1.69
CA ALA A 120 -3.89 10.47 1.05
C ALA A 120 -4.14 9.97 -0.39
N VAL A 121 -3.08 9.76 -1.18
CA VAL A 121 -3.13 9.18 -2.53
C VAL A 121 -3.71 7.77 -2.51
N LEU A 122 -3.27 6.94 -1.56
CA LEU A 122 -3.73 5.55 -1.44
C LEU A 122 -5.26 5.48 -1.23
N GLU A 123 -5.82 6.36 -0.39
CA GLU A 123 -7.27 6.44 -0.15
C GLU A 123 -8.01 7.14 -1.29
N HIS A 124 -7.55 8.33 -1.72
CA HIS A 124 -8.25 9.17 -2.69
C HIS A 124 -8.45 8.50 -4.05
N PHE A 125 -7.48 7.70 -4.49
CA PHE A 125 -7.58 6.93 -5.74
C PHE A 125 -8.14 5.51 -5.55
N GLY A 126 -8.59 5.15 -4.34
CA GLY A 126 -9.16 3.84 -4.03
C GLY A 126 -8.17 2.67 -4.19
N ILE A 127 -6.87 2.95 -4.14
CA ILE A 127 -5.82 1.96 -4.40
C ILE A 127 -5.77 0.91 -3.27
N ASP A 128 -6.01 1.30 -2.02
CA ASP A 128 -6.12 0.34 -0.89
C ASP A 128 -7.22 -0.71 -1.13
N GLN A 129 -8.39 -0.27 -1.58
CA GLN A 129 -9.51 -1.16 -1.86
C GLN A 129 -9.21 -2.10 -3.03
N LEU A 130 -8.53 -1.62 -4.07
CA LEU A 130 -8.05 -2.44 -5.19
C LEU A 130 -7.02 -3.47 -4.71
N LEU A 131 -6.08 -3.11 -3.84
CA LEU A 131 -5.13 -4.05 -3.22
C LEU A 131 -5.86 -5.12 -2.38
N GLY A 132 -6.92 -4.73 -1.67
CA GLY A 132 -7.84 -5.63 -0.98
C GLY A 132 -8.51 -6.62 -1.94
N ALA A 133 -9.13 -6.13 -3.01
CA ALA A 133 -9.78 -6.96 -4.03
C ALA A 133 -8.81 -7.92 -4.75
N VAL A 134 -7.59 -7.49 -5.08
CA VAL A 134 -6.55 -8.37 -5.64
C VAL A 134 -6.14 -9.47 -4.64
N SER A 135 -6.24 -9.19 -3.34
CA SER A 135 -5.95 -10.19 -2.29
C SER A 135 -7.02 -11.28 -2.18
N THR A 136 -8.27 -10.98 -2.53
CA THR A 136 -9.40 -11.92 -2.46
C THR A 136 -9.61 -12.73 -3.75
N LEU A 137 -8.97 -12.35 -4.86
CA LEU A 137 -9.01 -13.13 -6.11
C LEU A 137 -8.70 -14.63 -5.86
N PRO A 138 -9.24 -15.55 -6.68
CA PRO A 138 -8.98 -16.98 -6.53
C PRO A 138 -7.51 -17.35 -6.89
N ARG A 139 -7.05 -18.50 -6.40
CA ARG A 139 -5.72 -19.08 -6.70
C ARG A 139 -5.89 -20.34 -7.54
N ILE A 140 -6.30 -20.15 -8.80
CA ILE A 140 -6.71 -21.26 -9.66
C ILE A 140 -5.49 -21.98 -10.24
N ASP A 141 -4.63 -21.25 -10.94
CA ASP A 141 -3.45 -21.78 -11.62
C ASP A 141 -2.26 -20.82 -11.53
N ARG A 142 -1.12 -21.24 -12.12
CA ARG A 142 0.11 -20.44 -12.16
C ARG A 142 -0.09 -19.07 -12.81
N TRP A 143 -0.89 -18.96 -13.88
CA TRP A 143 -1.07 -17.71 -14.61
C TRP A 143 -1.93 -16.72 -13.82
N HIS A 144 -2.95 -17.21 -13.11
CA HIS A 144 -3.73 -16.41 -12.17
C HIS A 144 -2.84 -15.87 -11.05
N LEU A 145 -1.93 -16.68 -10.51
CA LEU A 145 -0.99 -16.21 -9.49
C LEU A 145 -0.08 -15.09 -10.02
N LEU A 146 0.46 -15.25 -11.22
CA LEU A 146 1.31 -14.24 -11.87
C LEU A 146 0.53 -12.95 -12.19
N ALA A 147 -0.71 -13.07 -12.65
CA ALA A 147 -1.54 -11.90 -12.95
C ALA A 147 -1.87 -11.10 -11.68
N ARG A 148 -2.16 -11.79 -10.57
CA ARG A 148 -2.36 -11.13 -9.26
C ARG A 148 -1.12 -10.43 -8.76
N LEU A 149 0.05 -11.03 -8.97
CA LEU A 149 1.32 -10.42 -8.64
C LEU A 149 1.52 -9.13 -9.45
N ALA A 150 1.36 -9.21 -10.77
CA ALA A 150 1.48 -8.06 -11.67
C ALA A 150 0.52 -6.92 -11.30
N LEU A 151 -0.75 -7.22 -10.97
CA LEU A 151 -1.71 -6.19 -10.53
C LEU A 151 -1.29 -5.53 -9.23
N ARG A 152 -0.77 -6.30 -8.27
CA ARG A 152 -0.27 -5.73 -7.00
C ARG A 152 0.95 -4.84 -7.25
N ASP A 153 1.89 -5.28 -8.07
CA ASP A 153 3.09 -4.51 -8.39
C ASP A 153 2.71 -3.20 -9.11
N ASP A 154 1.76 -3.25 -10.06
CA ASP A 154 1.22 -2.07 -10.73
C ASP A 154 0.54 -1.10 -9.75
N LEU A 155 -0.22 -1.60 -8.76
CA LEU A 155 -0.85 -0.77 -7.74
C LEU A 155 0.18 -0.08 -6.84
N HIS A 156 1.25 -0.78 -6.42
CA HIS A 156 2.34 -0.15 -5.66
C HIS A 156 3.07 0.90 -6.50
N PHE A 157 3.34 0.60 -7.77
CA PHE A 157 3.93 1.54 -8.71
C PHE A 157 3.07 2.79 -8.89
N LEU A 158 1.74 2.64 -8.94
CA LEU A 158 0.79 3.75 -9.05
C LEU A 158 0.87 4.70 -7.86
N VAL A 159 0.85 4.18 -6.62
CA VAL A 159 0.99 5.01 -5.40
C VAL A 159 2.28 5.81 -5.47
N ARG A 160 3.40 5.14 -5.79
CA ARG A 160 4.71 5.78 -5.87
C ARG A 160 4.76 6.88 -6.94
N SER A 161 4.23 6.58 -8.12
CA SER A 161 4.26 7.50 -9.27
C SER A 161 3.35 8.70 -9.07
N LEU A 162 2.13 8.50 -8.55
CA LEU A 162 1.19 9.58 -8.23
C LEU A 162 1.75 10.48 -7.13
N THR A 163 2.25 9.90 -6.04
CA THR A 163 2.85 10.66 -4.93
C THR A 163 3.99 11.54 -5.44
N LEU A 164 4.90 11.00 -6.24
CA LEU A 164 6.00 11.78 -6.82
C LEU A 164 5.51 12.86 -7.80
N ALA A 165 4.52 12.55 -8.63
CA ALA A 165 3.97 13.50 -9.59
C ALA A 165 3.26 14.68 -8.91
N ILE A 166 2.63 14.44 -7.77
CA ILE A 166 1.99 15.47 -6.94
C ILE A 166 3.05 16.30 -6.23
N LEU A 167 4.02 15.67 -5.53
CA LEU A 167 5.11 16.38 -4.85
C LEU A 167 5.89 17.35 -5.76
N ARG A 168 6.04 17.02 -7.05
CA ARG A 168 6.73 17.86 -8.03
C ARG A 168 6.00 19.16 -8.39
N LEU A 169 4.69 19.24 -8.12
CA LEU A 169 3.87 20.41 -8.40
C LEU A 169 3.45 21.16 -7.13
N SER A 170 3.70 20.58 -5.97
CA SER A 170 3.30 21.11 -4.66
C SER A 170 4.44 21.81 -3.94
N GLU A 171 4.11 22.72 -3.05
CA GLU A 171 5.10 23.42 -2.22
C GLU A 171 5.32 22.68 -0.87
N PRO A 172 6.48 22.83 -0.21
CA PRO A 172 6.73 22.22 1.10
C PRO A 172 5.74 22.70 2.17
N GLY A 173 5.26 21.77 3.00
CA GLY A 173 4.31 22.06 4.07
C GLY A 173 2.87 22.35 3.65
N GLU A 174 2.54 22.21 2.36
CA GLU A 174 1.17 22.25 1.88
C GLU A 174 0.38 21.01 2.34
N ASP A 175 -0.90 21.17 2.66
CA ASP A 175 -1.77 20.06 3.07
C ASP A 175 -1.95 19.04 1.94
N ALA A 176 -1.84 17.74 2.25
CA ALA A 176 -1.90 16.67 1.26
C ALA A 176 -3.17 16.67 0.40
N GLN A 177 -4.33 17.05 0.96
CA GLN A 177 -5.57 17.10 0.19
C GLN A 177 -5.58 18.29 -0.78
N MET A 178 -4.98 19.42 -0.40
CA MET A 178 -4.78 20.55 -1.29
C MET A 178 -3.83 20.16 -2.44
N GLN A 179 -2.69 19.54 -2.11
CA GLN A 179 -1.71 19.07 -3.10
C GLN A 179 -2.35 18.18 -4.17
N ILE A 180 -3.18 17.20 -3.74
CA ILE A 180 -3.94 16.34 -4.64
C ILE A 180 -4.90 17.19 -5.50
N THR A 181 -5.69 18.06 -4.88
CA THR A 181 -6.71 18.88 -5.58
C THR A 181 -6.09 19.76 -6.67
N ASP A 182 -4.95 20.38 -6.38
CA ASP A 182 -4.23 21.23 -7.31
C ASP A 182 -3.65 20.42 -8.48
N TRP A 183 -3.06 19.27 -8.19
CA TRP A 183 -2.57 18.35 -9.23
C TRP A 183 -3.70 17.85 -10.15
N GLU A 184 -4.90 17.61 -9.58
CA GLU A 184 -6.08 17.16 -10.30
C GLU A 184 -6.71 18.24 -11.17
N SER A 185 -6.66 19.51 -10.74
CA SER A 185 -7.23 20.64 -11.49
C SER A 185 -6.63 20.74 -12.89
N ALA A 186 -5.32 20.47 -13.02
CA ALA A 186 -4.59 20.42 -14.28
C ALA A 186 -4.92 19.19 -15.15
N ARG A 187 -5.63 18.18 -14.61
CA ARG A 187 -5.87 16.85 -15.23
C ARG A 187 -7.35 16.43 -15.24
N SER A 188 -8.26 17.35 -14.94
CA SER A 188 -9.68 17.09 -14.65
C SER A 188 -10.39 16.21 -15.69
N THR A 189 -10.21 16.47 -16.99
CA THR A 189 -10.90 15.70 -18.06
C THR A 189 -10.49 14.23 -18.11
N THR A 190 -9.21 13.92 -17.86
CA THR A 190 -8.72 12.53 -17.84
C THR A 190 -9.21 11.83 -16.59
N LEU A 191 -9.14 12.51 -15.44
CA LEU A 191 -9.51 11.95 -14.15
C LEU A 191 -10.98 11.56 -14.05
N SER A 192 -11.90 12.35 -14.59
CA SER A 192 -13.34 12.00 -14.55
C SER A 192 -13.64 10.66 -15.21
N ARG A 193 -12.98 10.34 -16.35
CA ARG A 193 -13.14 9.05 -17.02
C ARG A 193 -12.51 7.90 -16.25
N VAL A 194 -11.35 8.15 -15.65
CA VAL A 194 -10.64 7.16 -14.83
C VAL A 194 -11.46 6.79 -13.60
N ARG A 195 -11.98 7.78 -12.87
CA ARG A 195 -12.84 7.58 -11.69
C ARG A 195 -14.07 6.73 -12.03
N ALA A 196 -14.80 7.08 -13.09
CA ALA A 196 -15.97 6.30 -13.53
C ALA A 196 -15.61 4.84 -13.86
N THR A 197 -14.42 4.60 -14.43
CA THR A 197 -13.95 3.24 -14.75
C THR A 197 -13.61 2.45 -13.49
N VAL A 198 -12.94 3.08 -12.52
CA VAL A 198 -12.59 2.45 -11.24
C VAL A 198 -13.85 2.17 -10.42
N GLU A 199 -14.76 3.14 -10.31
CA GLU A 199 -16.04 2.98 -9.62
C GLU A 199 -16.88 1.86 -10.25
N GLY A 200 -16.98 1.83 -11.58
CA GLY A 200 -17.71 0.78 -12.29
C GLY A 200 -17.11 -0.61 -12.07
N ALA A 201 -15.78 -0.73 -12.03
CA ALA A 201 -15.12 -1.98 -11.69
C ALA A 201 -15.40 -2.39 -10.24
N MET A 202 -15.32 -1.46 -9.29
CA MET A 202 -15.52 -1.75 -7.86
C MET A 202 -16.99 -2.01 -7.49
N ALA A 203 -17.95 -1.47 -8.26
CA ALA A 203 -19.37 -1.71 -8.06
C ALA A 203 -19.84 -3.11 -8.54
N ALA A 204 -19.03 -3.81 -9.34
CA ALA A 204 -19.34 -5.17 -9.74
C ALA A 204 -19.29 -6.10 -8.53
N ALA A 205 -20.27 -7.01 -8.40
CA ALA A 205 -20.31 -7.98 -7.29
C ALA A 205 -19.04 -8.86 -7.23
N GLU A 206 -18.50 -9.20 -8.39
CA GLU A 206 -17.21 -9.84 -8.56
C GLU A 206 -16.50 -9.23 -9.77
N PRO A 207 -15.67 -8.18 -9.62
CA PRO A 207 -14.93 -7.61 -10.75
C PRO A 207 -14.02 -8.63 -11.44
N GLY A 208 -13.62 -9.66 -10.68
CA GLY A 208 -12.68 -10.67 -11.11
C GLY A 208 -11.36 -10.06 -11.55
N LEU A 209 -10.54 -10.89 -12.21
CA LEU A 209 -9.24 -10.44 -12.69
C LEU A 209 -9.37 -9.33 -13.77
N ALA A 210 -10.36 -9.46 -14.66
CA ALA A 210 -10.56 -8.55 -15.78
C ALA A 210 -10.94 -7.13 -15.33
N GLY A 211 -11.94 -7.01 -14.43
CA GLY A 211 -12.38 -5.71 -13.91
C GLY A 211 -11.27 -4.98 -13.17
N LEU A 212 -10.52 -5.69 -12.33
CA LEU A 212 -9.36 -5.12 -11.62
C LEU A 212 -8.24 -4.71 -12.57
N THR A 213 -7.98 -5.48 -13.63
CA THR A 213 -7.00 -5.11 -14.66
C THR A 213 -7.40 -3.84 -15.39
N VAL A 214 -8.68 -3.68 -15.72
CA VAL A 214 -9.20 -2.47 -16.36
C VAL A 214 -9.07 -1.25 -15.42
N ALA A 215 -9.43 -1.40 -14.14
CA ALA A 215 -9.28 -0.34 -13.14
C ALA A 215 -7.82 0.11 -12.99
N VAL A 216 -6.89 -0.84 -12.82
CA VAL A 216 -5.45 -0.56 -12.73
C VAL A 216 -4.95 0.14 -13.99
N ARG A 217 -5.33 -0.34 -15.18
CA ARG A 217 -4.94 0.28 -16.44
C ARG A 217 -5.48 1.71 -16.58
N ALA A 218 -6.70 1.96 -16.12
CA ALA A 218 -7.26 3.31 -16.12
C ALA A 218 -6.45 4.24 -15.22
N LEU A 219 -6.11 3.82 -14.00
CA LEU A 219 -5.24 4.58 -13.09
C LEU A 219 -3.84 4.82 -13.68
N ARG A 220 -3.29 3.85 -14.42
CA ARG A 220 -1.99 4.03 -15.10
C ARG A 220 -2.00 5.11 -16.19
N SER A 221 -3.16 5.53 -16.67
CA SER A 221 -3.24 6.59 -17.69
C SER A 221 -3.13 8.02 -17.13
N VAL A 222 -3.12 8.18 -15.80
CA VAL A 222 -3.04 9.51 -15.15
C VAL A 222 -1.65 9.86 -14.60
N VAL A 223 -0.73 8.90 -14.58
CA VAL A 223 0.67 9.06 -14.16
C VAL A 223 1.59 9.39 -15.33
#